data_AF-A0A2N0AKL0-F1
#
_entry.id   AF-A0A2N0AKL0-F1
#
_cell.length_a   1.000
_cell.length_b   1.000
_cell.length_c   1.000
_cell.angle_alpha   90.00
_cell.angle_beta   90.00
_cell.angle_gamma   90.00
#
_symmetry.space_group_name_H-M   'P 1'
#
loop_
_entity.id
_entity.type
_entity.pdbx_description
1 polymer ?
#
loop_
_entity_poly.entity_id
_entity_poly.type
_entity_poly.pdbx_seq_one_letter_code
_entity_poly.pdbx_strand_id
1 'polypeptide(L)'
;MKEILFFEIKENIRSRWVFIYSGLLVLVMMILSFFGDQNGIRLLVSTMNLTLIVIPLFSITFSGMSFLESMPFAEVLLSKSVSRSSLFLGKYFGITISLSLGLLFGLGIPGIFLFSNDPKYLFLFFELLIFGIFLTCIFVAIAFLISSFIRRGEIVLTVSLLVWLYFFIFFDALVFIFSLYLGDYPIEIPSLIVILLNPIDLIRILLILQTSSSALLGFSGAILLKQLGLYGVLGITILFLSLWISIPLLISFKRFQKRNF
;
A
#
# COMPACT_ATOMS: atom_id res chain seq x y z
N MET A 1 7.56 23.35 -7.47
CA MET A 1 6.89 22.06 -7.18
C MET A 1 6.66 21.23 -8.43
N LYS A 2 5.96 21.74 -9.47
CA LYS A 2 5.70 20.99 -10.71
C LYS A 2 6.98 20.46 -11.38
N GLU A 3 8.00 21.32 -11.49
CA GLU A 3 9.29 20.94 -12.10
C GLU A 3 10.01 19.81 -11.34
N ILE A 4 10.03 19.90 -10.00
CA ILE A 4 10.61 18.84 -9.14
C ILE A 4 9.84 17.53 -9.31
N LEU A 5 8.51 17.59 -9.34
CA LEU A 5 7.67 16.41 -9.54
C LEU A 5 7.97 15.74 -10.89
N PHE A 6 8.02 16.50 -11.99
CA PHE A 6 8.34 15.93 -13.30
C PHE A 6 9.76 15.38 -13.38
N PHE A 7 10.71 16.07 -12.75
CA PHE A 7 12.08 15.59 -12.62
C PHE A 7 12.13 14.23 -11.90
N GLU A 8 11.48 14.13 -10.75
CA GLU A 8 11.45 12.90 -9.95
C GLU A 8 10.74 11.74 -10.68
N ILE A 9 9.63 12.01 -11.38
CA ILE A 9 8.98 10.99 -12.20
C ILE A 9 9.93 10.48 -13.29
N LYS A 10 10.61 11.41 -13.99
CA LYS A 10 11.55 11.06 -15.06
C LYS A 10 12.74 10.27 -14.53
N GLU A 11 13.26 10.65 -13.37
CA GLU A 11 14.38 9.96 -12.73
C GLU A 11 13.98 8.55 -12.31
N ASN A 12 12.83 8.39 -11.67
CA ASN A 12 12.33 7.08 -11.24
C ASN A 12 12.07 6.14 -12.44
N ILE A 13 11.48 6.64 -13.52
CA ILE A 13 11.29 5.86 -14.76
C ILE A 13 12.65 5.47 -15.35
N ARG A 14 13.63 6.38 -15.37
CA ARG A 14 14.99 6.10 -15.87
C ARG A 14 15.74 5.08 -15.01
N SER A 15 15.48 5.04 -13.70
CA SER A 15 16.16 4.15 -12.74
C SER A 15 15.89 2.65 -12.97
N ARG A 16 14.98 2.29 -13.89
CA ARG A 16 14.58 0.93 -14.24
C ARG A 16 13.85 0.13 -13.14
N TRP A 17 13.94 0.54 -11.87
CA TRP A 17 13.26 -0.12 -10.76
C TRP A 17 11.75 -0.19 -10.93
N VAL A 18 11.13 0.87 -11.47
CA VAL A 18 9.69 0.89 -11.78
C VAL A 18 9.33 -0.16 -12.85
N PHE A 19 10.20 -0.38 -13.84
CA PHE A 19 10.00 -1.41 -14.86
C PHE A 19 10.20 -2.81 -14.30
N ILE A 20 11.16 -3.02 -13.39
CA ILE A 20 11.33 -4.31 -12.69
C ILE A 20 10.09 -4.62 -11.87
N TYR A 21 9.58 -3.64 -11.12
CA TYR A 21 8.34 -3.77 -10.34
C TYR A 21 7.13 -4.11 -11.22
N SER A 22 6.92 -3.35 -12.30
CA SER A 22 5.85 -3.62 -13.26
C SER A 22 6.00 -5.00 -13.91
N GLY A 23 7.20 -5.37 -14.34
CA GLY A 23 7.48 -6.67 -14.94
C GLY A 23 7.25 -7.84 -13.98
N LEU A 24 7.62 -7.69 -12.70
CA LEU A 24 7.32 -8.67 -11.65
C LEU A 24 5.80 -8.84 -11.47
N LEU A 25 5.05 -7.75 -11.48
CA LEU A 25 3.59 -7.80 -11.40
C LEU A 25 2.95 -8.47 -12.62
N VAL A 26 3.44 -8.19 -13.85
CA VAL A 26 2.98 -8.89 -15.07
C VAL A 26 3.26 -10.39 -14.96
N LEU A 27 4.47 -10.75 -14.55
CA LEU A 27 4.89 -12.14 -14.42
C LEU A 27 4.00 -12.88 -13.41
N VAL A 28 3.74 -12.27 -12.25
CA VAL A 28 2.84 -12.81 -11.24
C VAL A 28 1.43 -13.01 -11.81
N MET A 29 0.89 -12.04 -12.54
CA MET A 29 -0.43 -12.16 -13.18
C MET A 29 -0.47 -13.27 -14.22
N MET A 30 0.57 -13.42 -15.04
CA MET A 30 0.65 -14.49 -16.03
C MET A 30 0.70 -15.86 -15.36
N ILE A 31 1.53 -16.05 -14.33
CA ILE A 31 1.59 -17.28 -13.56
C ILE A 31 0.23 -17.60 -12.95
N LEU A 32 -0.40 -16.63 -12.29
CA LEU A 32 -1.72 -16.83 -11.69
C LEU A 32 -2.78 -17.17 -12.73
N SER A 33 -2.74 -16.56 -13.92
CA SER A 33 -3.68 -16.90 -14.99
C SER A 33 -3.47 -18.31 -15.54
N PHE A 34 -2.25 -18.82 -15.50
CA PHE A 34 -1.93 -20.17 -15.98
C PHE A 34 -2.37 -21.26 -15.00
N PHE A 35 -2.17 -21.02 -13.69
CA PHE A 35 -2.59 -21.95 -12.63
C PHE A 35 -4.03 -21.72 -12.15
N GLY A 36 -4.61 -20.57 -12.49
CA GLY A 36 -5.95 -20.17 -12.12
C GLY A 36 -7.00 -21.02 -12.82
N ASP A 37 -8.02 -21.42 -12.06
CA ASP A 37 -9.20 -22.10 -12.60
C ASP A 37 -9.99 -21.17 -13.54
N GLN A 38 -10.81 -21.72 -14.44
CA GLN A 38 -11.66 -20.92 -15.36
C GLN A 38 -12.68 -20.02 -14.62
N ASN A 39 -12.83 -20.25 -13.31
CA ASN A 39 -13.62 -19.46 -12.39
C ASN A 39 -12.91 -18.15 -12.00
N GLY A 40 -13.31 -17.02 -12.61
CA GLY A 40 -12.70 -15.69 -12.42
C GLY A 40 -12.57 -15.20 -10.97
N ILE A 41 -13.38 -15.70 -10.02
CA ILE A 41 -13.30 -15.34 -8.59
C ILE A 41 -11.98 -15.80 -7.97
N ARG A 42 -11.54 -17.03 -8.23
CA ARG A 42 -10.30 -17.56 -7.63
C ARG A 42 -9.07 -16.81 -8.13
N LEU A 43 -9.06 -16.48 -9.42
CA LEU A 43 -8.03 -15.64 -10.02
C LEU A 43 -8.00 -14.27 -9.36
N LEU A 44 -9.15 -13.60 -9.22
CA LEU A 44 -9.25 -12.28 -8.59
C LEU A 44 -8.77 -12.28 -7.13
N VAL A 45 -9.21 -13.25 -6.32
CA VAL A 45 -8.79 -13.36 -4.92
C VAL A 45 -7.28 -13.66 -4.81
N SER A 46 -6.74 -14.51 -5.69
CA SER A 46 -5.31 -14.81 -5.72
C SER A 46 -4.47 -13.60 -6.13
N THR A 47 -4.93 -12.88 -7.15
CA THR A 47 -4.33 -11.61 -7.58
C THR A 47 -4.34 -10.63 -6.42
N MET A 48 -5.48 -10.41 -5.78
CA MET A 48 -5.61 -9.53 -4.61
C MET A 48 -4.63 -9.91 -3.50
N ASN A 49 -4.55 -11.18 -3.10
CA ASN A 49 -3.63 -11.58 -2.04
C ASN A 49 -2.16 -11.27 -2.39
N LEU A 50 -1.75 -11.50 -3.64
CA LEU A 50 -0.40 -11.16 -4.08
C LEU A 50 -0.16 -9.65 -4.18
N THR A 51 -1.14 -8.86 -4.63
CA THR A 51 -1.00 -7.40 -4.66
C THR A 51 -0.83 -6.82 -3.26
N LEU A 52 -1.59 -7.33 -2.29
CA LEU A 52 -1.52 -6.96 -0.88
C LEU A 52 -0.17 -7.30 -0.22
N ILE A 53 0.57 -8.25 -0.78
CA ILE A 53 1.93 -8.60 -0.35
C ILE A 53 2.97 -7.70 -1.03
N VAL A 54 2.94 -7.67 -2.36
CA VAL A 54 4.00 -7.12 -3.21
C VAL A 54 4.01 -5.60 -3.19
N ILE A 55 2.84 -4.96 -3.25
CA ILE A 55 2.75 -3.48 -3.30
C ILE A 55 3.34 -2.89 -2.02
N PRO A 56 2.88 -3.26 -0.80
CA PRO A 56 3.45 -2.72 0.43
C PRO A 56 4.96 -2.90 0.55
N LEU A 57 5.45 -4.11 0.24
CA LEU A 57 6.87 -4.47 0.34
C LEU A 57 7.73 -3.62 -0.58
N PHE A 58 7.36 -3.53 -1.85
CA PHE A 58 8.14 -2.77 -2.82
C PHE A 58 8.05 -1.27 -2.54
N SER A 59 6.85 -0.74 -2.25
CA SER A 59 6.64 0.67 -1.96
C SER A 59 7.46 1.13 -0.75
N ILE A 60 7.47 0.37 0.35
CA ILE A 60 8.17 0.81 1.57
C ILE A 60 9.69 0.73 1.46
N THR A 61 10.21 -0.29 0.78
CA THR A 61 11.66 -0.49 0.60
C THR A 61 12.23 0.49 -0.41
N PHE A 62 11.61 0.59 -1.60
CA PHE A 62 12.07 1.48 -2.67
C PHE A 62 12.00 2.95 -2.25
N SER A 63 10.87 3.38 -1.68
CA SER A 63 10.69 4.78 -1.28
C SER A 63 11.63 5.19 -0.16
N GLY A 64 11.89 4.27 0.78
CA GLY A 64 12.78 4.53 1.90
C GLY A 64 14.22 4.78 1.45
N MET A 65 14.72 3.92 0.54
CA MET A 65 16.05 4.08 -0.05
C MET A 65 16.14 5.29 -0.97
N SER A 66 15.16 5.48 -1.87
CA SER A 66 15.13 6.63 -2.79
C SER A 66 15.11 7.97 -2.04
N PHE A 67 14.40 8.04 -0.90
CA PHE A 67 14.44 9.21 -0.04
C PHE A 67 15.85 9.45 0.51
N LEU A 68 16.50 8.42 1.05
CA LEU A 68 17.83 8.55 1.66
C LEU A 68 18.91 8.92 0.64
N GLU A 69 18.93 8.27 -0.51
CA GLU A 69 19.87 8.53 -1.61
C GLU A 69 19.73 9.96 -2.16
N SER A 70 18.53 10.54 -2.08
CA SER A 70 18.28 11.92 -2.51
C SER A 70 18.74 13.00 -1.52
N MET A 71 19.09 12.64 -0.28
CA MET A 71 19.44 13.62 0.76
C MET A 71 20.62 14.54 0.38
N PRO A 72 21.76 14.04 -0.13
CA PRO A 72 22.88 14.92 -0.50
C PRO A 72 22.52 15.90 -1.63
N PHE A 73 21.69 15.47 -2.58
CA PHE A 73 21.20 16.33 -3.65
C PHE A 73 20.19 17.36 -3.14
N ALA A 74 19.33 16.97 -2.20
CA ALA A 74 18.39 17.88 -1.56
C ALA A 74 19.12 19.01 -0.80
N GLU A 75 20.22 18.72 -0.13
CA GLU A 75 21.08 19.71 0.55
C GLU A 75 21.60 20.77 -0.43
N VAL A 76 22.10 20.34 -1.59
CA VAL A 76 22.58 21.24 -2.64
C VAL A 76 21.43 22.09 -3.20
N LEU A 77 20.25 21.51 -3.46
CA LEU A 77 19.11 22.28 -3.96
C LEU A 77 18.58 23.32 -2.96
N LEU A 78 18.64 23.02 -1.66
CA LEU A 78 18.25 23.96 -0.62
C LEU A 78 19.17 25.18 -0.58
N SER A 79 20.45 25.04 -0.94
CA SER A 79 21.37 26.19 -1.10
C SER A 79 20.99 27.10 -2.27
N LYS A 80 20.29 26.57 -3.29
CA LYS A 80 19.79 27.31 -4.46
C LYS A 80 18.37 27.85 -4.26
N SER A 81 18.02 28.25 -3.03
CA SER A 81 16.75 28.87 -2.62
C SER A 81 15.45 28.09 -2.93
N VAL A 82 15.54 26.78 -3.16
CA VAL A 82 14.35 25.93 -3.35
C VAL A 82 13.61 25.73 -2.02
N SER A 83 12.28 25.84 -2.04
CA SER A 83 11.50 25.65 -0.80
C SER A 83 11.49 24.19 -0.34
N ARG A 84 11.76 23.97 0.96
CA ARG A 84 11.75 22.64 1.61
C ARG A 84 10.45 21.87 1.33
N SER A 85 9.33 22.57 1.34
CA SER A 85 8.01 21.96 1.09
C SER A 85 7.87 21.43 -0.33
N SER A 86 8.40 22.17 -1.32
CA SER A 86 8.33 21.75 -2.72
C SER A 86 9.21 20.54 -3.02
N LEU A 87 10.37 20.42 -2.37
CA LEU A 87 11.24 19.26 -2.47
C LEU A 87 10.59 18.02 -1.88
N PHE A 88 10.10 18.13 -0.64
CA PHE A 88 9.51 16.99 0.06
C PHE A 88 8.26 16.47 -0.66
N LEU A 89 7.30 17.35 -0.96
CA LEU A 89 6.06 16.94 -1.64
C LEU A 89 6.34 16.52 -3.08
N GLY A 90 7.26 17.18 -3.78
CA GLY A 90 7.69 16.79 -5.12
C GLY A 90 8.24 15.37 -5.16
N LYS A 91 9.09 15.01 -4.19
CA LYS A 91 9.66 13.66 -4.03
C LYS A 91 8.57 12.62 -3.71
N TYR A 92 7.72 12.91 -2.73
CA TYR A 92 6.63 12.02 -2.32
C TYR A 92 5.69 11.71 -3.49
N PHE A 93 5.18 12.75 -4.16
CA PHE A 93 4.28 12.56 -5.30
C PHE A 93 4.99 11.96 -6.50
N GLY A 94 6.25 12.33 -6.76
CA GLY A 94 7.04 11.74 -7.83
C GLY A 94 7.19 10.22 -7.70
N ILE A 95 7.57 9.74 -6.50
CA ILE A 95 7.68 8.30 -6.23
C ILE A 95 6.30 7.62 -6.27
N THR A 96 5.30 8.20 -5.60
CA THR A 96 3.96 7.62 -5.53
C THR A 96 3.32 7.48 -6.91
N ILE A 97 3.42 8.50 -7.76
CA ILE A 97 2.90 8.47 -9.13
C ILE A 97 3.68 7.45 -9.97
N SER A 98 5.01 7.42 -9.88
CA SER A 98 5.82 6.44 -10.62
C SER A 98 5.47 5.00 -10.26
N LEU A 99 5.33 4.68 -8.98
CA LEU A 99 4.94 3.35 -8.52
C LEU A 99 3.49 3.01 -8.90
N SER A 100 2.58 3.98 -8.81
CA SER A 100 1.18 3.81 -9.24
C SER A 100 1.07 3.54 -10.73
N LEU A 101 1.86 4.21 -11.56
CA LEU A 101 1.96 3.92 -13.00
C LEU A 101 2.53 2.51 -13.22
N GLY A 102 3.56 2.12 -12.48
CA GLY A 102 4.11 0.76 -12.51
C GLY A 102 3.06 -0.30 -12.17
N LEU A 103 2.20 -0.03 -11.18
CA LEU A 103 1.06 -0.88 -10.81
C LEU A 103 0.02 -0.96 -11.93
N LEU A 104 -0.37 0.17 -12.52
CA LEU A 104 -1.36 0.22 -13.61
C LEU A 104 -0.86 -0.49 -14.87
N PHE A 105 0.42 -0.36 -15.21
CA PHE A 105 1.01 -1.09 -16.33
C PHE A 105 1.22 -2.57 -16.02
N GLY A 106 1.66 -2.88 -14.80
CA GLY A 106 2.05 -4.24 -14.41
C GLY A 106 0.86 -5.16 -14.14
N LEU A 107 -0.10 -4.69 -13.35
CA LEU A 107 -1.33 -5.42 -13.04
C LEU A 107 -2.48 -5.03 -13.97
N GLY A 108 -2.65 -3.73 -14.22
CA GLY A 108 -3.82 -3.20 -14.91
C GLY A 108 -3.96 -3.70 -16.34
N ILE A 109 -2.90 -3.64 -17.16
CA ILE A 109 -2.94 -4.13 -18.55
C ILE A 109 -3.36 -5.61 -18.61
N PRO A 110 -2.60 -6.57 -18.02
CA PRO A 110 -2.97 -7.99 -18.12
C PRO A 110 -4.31 -8.29 -17.43
N GLY A 111 -4.61 -7.63 -16.32
CA GLY A 111 -5.87 -7.84 -15.60
C GLY A 111 -7.10 -7.41 -16.39
N ILE A 112 -7.04 -6.29 -17.15
CA ILE A 112 -8.15 -5.86 -18.01
C ILE A 112 -8.46 -6.93 -19.07
N PHE A 113 -7.44 -7.52 -19.69
CA PHE A 113 -7.64 -8.59 -20.68
C PHE A 113 -8.20 -9.88 -20.06
N LEU A 114 -7.80 -10.20 -18.83
CA LEU A 114 -8.24 -11.42 -18.14
C LEU A 114 -9.67 -11.32 -17.60
N PHE A 115 -10.07 -10.14 -17.12
CA PHE A 115 -11.38 -9.94 -16.48
C PHE A 115 -12.44 -9.30 -17.40
N SER A 116 -12.11 -8.97 -18.65
CA SER A 116 -13.04 -8.29 -19.59
C SER A 116 -14.32 -9.06 -19.89
N ASN A 117 -14.33 -10.37 -19.70
CA ASN A 117 -15.46 -11.23 -20.05
C ASN A 117 -16.63 -11.12 -19.07
N ASP A 118 -16.39 -10.69 -17.83
CA ASP A 118 -17.44 -10.55 -16.82
C ASP A 118 -17.38 -9.13 -16.20
N PRO A 119 -18.43 -8.30 -16.39
CA PRO A 119 -18.43 -6.92 -15.89
C PRO A 119 -18.33 -6.85 -14.37
N LYS A 120 -18.78 -7.87 -13.63
CA LYS A 120 -18.67 -7.91 -12.17
C LYS A 120 -17.22 -8.07 -11.73
N TYR A 121 -16.46 -8.98 -12.35
CA TYR A 121 -15.04 -9.17 -11.99
C TYR A 121 -14.18 -8.00 -12.44
N LEU A 122 -14.50 -7.41 -13.58
CA LEU A 122 -13.84 -6.20 -14.05
C LEU A 122 -14.03 -5.01 -13.09
N PHE A 123 -15.24 -4.84 -12.54
CA PHE A 123 -15.50 -3.83 -11.51
C PHE A 123 -14.66 -4.05 -10.24
N LEU A 124 -14.67 -5.28 -9.70
CA LEU A 124 -13.87 -5.63 -8.52
C LEU A 124 -12.36 -5.47 -8.77
N PHE A 125 -11.90 -5.76 -9.98
CA PHE A 125 -10.52 -5.56 -10.38
C PHE A 125 -10.14 -4.07 -10.42
N PHE A 126 -11.03 -3.19 -10.90
CA PHE A 126 -10.79 -1.76 -10.81
C PHE A 126 -10.73 -1.25 -9.38
N GLU A 127 -11.60 -1.74 -8.49
CA GLU A 127 -11.49 -1.43 -7.06
C GLU A 127 -10.14 -1.87 -6.49
N LEU A 128 -9.66 -3.07 -6.86
CA LEU A 128 -8.35 -3.56 -6.45
C LEU A 128 -7.22 -2.61 -6.90
N LEU A 129 -7.28 -2.08 -8.13
CA LEU A 129 -6.29 -1.11 -8.61
C LEU A 129 -6.34 0.20 -7.81
N ILE A 130 -7.53 0.72 -7.52
CA ILE A 130 -7.72 1.95 -6.73
C ILE A 130 -7.15 1.76 -5.33
N PHE A 131 -7.50 0.67 -4.64
CA PHE A 131 -6.98 0.38 -3.31
C PHE A 131 -5.49 0.04 -3.31
N GLY A 132 -4.96 -0.54 -4.40
CA GLY A 132 -3.52 -0.70 -4.61
C GLY A 132 -2.77 0.63 -4.69
N ILE A 133 -3.37 1.66 -5.30
CA ILE A 133 -2.83 3.03 -5.30
C ILE A 133 -2.85 3.61 -3.87
N PHE A 134 -3.93 3.42 -3.11
CA PHE A 134 -3.99 3.81 -1.70
C PHE A 134 -2.87 3.15 -0.88
N LEU A 135 -2.65 1.85 -1.04
CA LEU A 135 -1.54 1.15 -0.38
C LEU A 135 -0.19 1.72 -0.77
N THR A 136 0.02 2.01 -2.05
CA THR A 136 1.24 2.66 -2.53
C THR A 136 1.46 3.98 -1.78
N CYS A 137 0.45 4.86 -1.72
CA CYS A 137 0.52 6.11 -0.97
C CYS A 137 0.87 5.90 0.51
N ILE A 138 0.21 4.95 1.19
CA ILE A 138 0.42 4.67 2.62
C ILE A 138 1.85 4.21 2.88
N PHE A 139 2.32 3.20 2.15
CA PHE A 139 3.63 2.61 2.39
C PHE A 139 4.78 3.53 1.94
N VAL A 140 4.56 4.40 0.94
CA VAL A 140 5.50 5.50 0.62
C VAL A 140 5.55 6.50 1.78
N ALA A 141 4.41 6.89 2.35
CA ALA A 141 4.35 7.84 3.46
C ALA A 141 5.03 7.29 4.73
N ILE A 142 4.82 6.01 5.03
CA ILE A 142 5.50 5.29 6.12
C ILE A 142 7.00 5.20 5.87
N ALA A 143 7.44 4.91 4.64
CA ALA A 143 8.86 4.89 4.30
C ALA A 143 9.52 6.26 4.50
N PHE A 144 8.85 7.34 4.10
CA PHE A 144 9.33 8.71 4.33
C PHE A 144 9.43 9.03 5.81
N LEU A 145 8.48 8.54 6.62
CA LEU A 145 8.56 8.61 8.08
C LEU A 145 9.83 7.91 8.57
N ILE A 146 10.05 6.65 8.24
CA ILE A 146 11.22 5.86 8.66
C ILE A 146 12.52 6.57 8.26
N SER A 147 12.67 6.94 6.98
CA SER A 147 13.88 7.57 6.46
C SER A 147 14.10 9.00 6.98
N SER A 148 13.07 9.65 7.54
CA SER A 148 13.25 10.93 8.24
C SER A 148 13.92 10.78 9.62
N PHE A 149 13.86 9.59 10.24
CA PHE A 149 14.52 9.29 11.51
C PHE A 149 15.91 8.67 11.32
N ILE A 150 16.11 7.92 10.25
CA ILE A 150 17.27 7.05 10.07
C ILE A 150 18.15 7.57 8.94
N ARG A 151 19.47 7.62 9.17
CA ARG A 151 20.45 8.10 8.17
C ARG A 151 21.21 7.00 7.42
N ARG A 152 21.17 5.76 7.90
CA ARG A 152 21.90 4.62 7.30
C ARG A 152 20.95 3.79 6.45
N GLY A 153 21.32 3.54 5.19
CA GLY A 153 20.46 2.83 4.23
C GLY A 153 20.09 1.42 4.68
N GLU A 154 21.07 0.67 5.20
CA GLU A 154 20.86 -0.69 5.71
C GLU A 154 19.80 -0.74 6.83
N ILE A 155 19.80 0.25 7.72
CA ILE A 155 18.82 0.33 8.82
C ILE A 155 17.44 0.73 8.29
N VAL A 156 17.37 1.65 7.32
CA VAL A 156 16.11 2.00 6.65
C VAL A 156 15.49 0.76 6.02
N LEU A 157 16.26 -0.01 5.25
CA LEU A 157 15.79 -1.25 4.64
C LEU A 157 15.28 -2.23 5.69
N THR A 158 16.07 -2.45 6.75
CA THR A 158 15.73 -3.39 7.82
C THR A 158 14.43 -3.00 8.52
N VAL A 159 14.29 -1.72 8.90
CA VAL A 159 13.08 -1.22 9.57
C VAL A 159 11.88 -1.25 8.62
N SER A 160 12.06 -0.91 7.34
CA SER A 160 11.00 -1.03 6.32
C SER A 160 10.50 -2.48 6.19
N LEU A 161 11.41 -3.47 6.18
CA LEU A 161 11.05 -4.89 6.15
C LEU A 161 10.31 -5.33 7.43
N LEU A 162 10.76 -4.87 8.61
CA LEU A 162 10.07 -5.18 9.89
C LEU A 162 8.67 -4.57 9.95
N VAL A 163 8.50 -3.33 9.49
CA VAL A 163 7.20 -2.66 9.44
C VAL A 163 6.28 -3.37 8.44
N TRP A 164 6.80 -3.78 7.29
CA TRP A 164 6.04 -4.60 6.35
C TRP A 164 5.61 -5.95 6.95
N LEU A 165 6.53 -6.67 7.60
CA LEU A 165 6.24 -7.94 8.31
C LEU A 165 5.17 -7.75 9.40
N TYR A 166 5.22 -6.62 10.09
CA TYR A 166 4.21 -6.28 11.10
C TYR A 166 2.81 -6.21 10.51
N PHE A 167 2.63 -5.41 9.45
CA PHE A 167 1.32 -5.25 8.81
C PHE A 167 0.85 -6.50 8.08
N PHE A 168 1.76 -7.29 7.49
CA PHE A 168 1.36 -8.44 6.69
C PHE A 168 1.16 -9.74 7.51
N ILE A 169 2.02 -10.00 8.51
CA ILE A 169 2.03 -11.30 9.23
C ILE A 169 1.68 -11.12 10.71
N PHE A 170 2.41 -10.26 11.43
CA PHE A 170 2.28 -10.22 12.89
C PHE A 170 0.92 -9.70 13.33
N PHE A 171 0.30 -8.82 12.55
CA PHE A 171 -0.99 -8.27 12.88
C PHE A 171 -2.08 -9.36 12.96
N ASP A 172 -2.19 -10.22 11.95
CA ASP A 172 -3.13 -11.35 11.94
C ASP A 172 -2.87 -12.31 13.12
N ALA A 173 -1.59 -12.59 13.42
CA ALA A 173 -1.20 -13.45 14.56
C ALA A 173 -1.56 -12.84 15.92
N LEU A 174 -1.36 -11.53 16.10
CA LEU A 174 -1.71 -10.82 17.33
C LEU A 174 -3.22 -10.85 17.55
N VAL A 175 -4.02 -10.56 16.53
CA VAL A 175 -5.49 -10.63 16.61
C VAL A 175 -5.96 -12.03 17.02
N PHE A 176 -5.37 -13.07 16.44
CA PHE A 176 -5.67 -14.46 16.80
C PHE A 176 -5.29 -14.81 18.25
N ILE A 177 -4.11 -14.38 18.71
CA ILE A 177 -3.71 -14.59 20.10
C ILE A 177 -4.67 -13.86 21.05
N PHE A 178 -5.02 -12.60 20.75
CA PHE A 178 -5.98 -11.84 21.56
C PHE A 178 -7.35 -12.54 21.62
N SER A 179 -7.84 -13.10 20.51
CA SER A 179 -9.14 -13.79 20.52
C SER A 179 -9.12 -15.06 21.38
N LEU A 180 -8.00 -15.81 21.40
CA LEU A 180 -7.84 -16.97 22.27
C LEU A 180 -7.81 -16.59 23.76
N TYR A 181 -7.13 -15.50 24.11
CA TYR A 181 -7.00 -15.06 25.52
C TYR A 181 -8.28 -14.42 26.08
N LEU A 182 -9.07 -13.75 25.25
CA LEU A 182 -10.27 -13.02 25.69
C LEU A 182 -11.52 -13.91 25.84
N GLY A 183 -11.50 -15.16 25.36
CA GLY A 183 -12.55 -16.16 25.61
C GLY A 183 -13.95 -15.69 25.17
N ASP A 184 -14.92 -15.74 26.10
CA ASP A 184 -16.34 -15.35 25.89
C ASP A 184 -16.64 -13.86 26.16
N TYR A 185 -15.62 -13.03 26.45
CA TYR A 185 -15.83 -11.59 26.63
C TYR A 185 -16.29 -10.97 25.29
N PRO A 186 -17.14 -9.93 25.24
CA PRO A 186 -17.56 -9.31 23.98
C PRO A 186 -16.35 -8.66 23.26
N ILE A 187 -15.66 -9.48 22.47
CA ILE A 187 -14.46 -9.15 21.69
C ILE A 187 -14.79 -8.23 20.52
N GLU A 188 -16.08 -8.03 20.23
CA GLU A 188 -16.53 -7.35 19.01
C GLU A 188 -15.95 -5.93 18.88
N ILE A 189 -15.99 -5.11 19.93
CA ILE A 189 -15.54 -3.70 19.86
C ILE A 189 -14.01 -3.57 19.87
N PRO A 190 -13.24 -4.23 20.76
CA PRO A 190 -11.78 -4.16 20.73
C PRO A 190 -11.18 -4.73 19.45
N SER A 191 -11.72 -5.87 18.97
CA SER A 191 -11.24 -6.49 17.73
C SER A 191 -11.47 -5.59 16.52
N LEU A 192 -12.60 -4.87 16.46
CA LEU A 192 -12.86 -3.88 15.42
C LEU A 192 -11.79 -2.81 15.36
N ILE A 193 -11.51 -2.13 16.48
CA ILE A 193 -10.50 -1.07 16.54
C ILE A 193 -9.14 -1.60 16.06
N VAL A 194 -8.78 -2.80 16.50
CA VAL A 194 -7.54 -3.44 16.07
C VAL A 194 -7.57 -3.58 14.55
N ILE A 195 -8.56 -4.26 13.97
CA ILE A 195 -8.69 -4.50 12.51
C ILE A 195 -8.58 -3.19 11.71
N LEU A 196 -9.17 -2.09 12.19
CA LEU A 196 -9.11 -0.79 11.52
C LEU A 196 -7.68 -0.21 11.43
N LEU A 197 -6.76 -0.65 12.29
CA LEU A 197 -5.36 -0.21 12.26
C LEU A 197 -4.54 -0.87 11.15
N ASN A 198 -5.00 -1.96 10.53
CA ASN A 198 -4.28 -2.59 9.44
C ASN A 198 -4.87 -2.22 8.06
N PRO A 199 -4.21 -1.35 7.27
CA PRO A 199 -4.72 -0.96 5.96
C PRO A 199 -4.77 -2.12 4.97
N ILE A 200 -3.89 -3.12 5.10
CA ILE A 200 -3.86 -4.30 4.23
C ILE A 200 -5.12 -5.14 4.45
N ASP A 201 -5.45 -5.40 5.72
CA ASP A 201 -6.61 -6.21 6.07
C ASP A 201 -7.93 -5.52 5.76
N LEU A 202 -8.01 -4.20 5.95
CA LEU A 202 -9.20 -3.44 5.59
C LEU A 202 -9.53 -3.57 4.10
N ILE A 203 -8.53 -3.48 3.24
CA ILE A 203 -8.72 -3.64 1.79
C ILE A 203 -9.08 -5.09 1.46
N ARG A 204 -8.40 -6.07 2.07
CA ARG A 204 -8.69 -7.50 1.91
C ARG A 204 -10.14 -7.82 2.26
N ILE A 205 -10.58 -7.40 3.44
CA ILE A 205 -11.94 -7.63 3.94
C ILE A 205 -12.95 -6.97 3.00
N LEU A 206 -12.74 -5.70 2.64
CA LEU A 206 -13.66 -4.97 1.79
C LEU A 206 -13.86 -5.66 0.43
N LEU A 207 -12.77 -6.09 -0.22
CA LEU A 207 -12.84 -6.74 -1.53
C LEU A 207 -13.47 -8.14 -1.44
N ILE A 208 -13.15 -8.93 -0.42
CA ILE A 208 -13.76 -10.26 -0.22
C ILE A 208 -15.25 -10.13 0.08
N LEU A 209 -15.69 -9.10 0.83
CA LEU A 209 -17.10 -8.89 1.15
C LEU A 209 -17.98 -8.73 -0.10
N GLN A 210 -17.42 -8.19 -1.17
CA GLN A 210 -18.11 -8.02 -2.44
C GLN A 210 -18.03 -9.26 -3.33
N THR A 211 -17.09 -10.16 -3.06
CA THR A 211 -17.09 -11.50 -3.66
C THR A 211 -18.14 -12.36 -2.99
N SER A 212 -18.85 -13.22 -3.73
CA SER A 212 -19.85 -14.15 -3.19
C SER A 212 -19.26 -15.25 -2.27
N SER A 213 -18.02 -15.07 -1.80
CA SER A 213 -17.24 -16.04 -1.01
C SER A 213 -17.09 -15.55 0.44
N SER A 214 -18.21 -15.47 1.16
CA SER A 214 -18.23 -15.11 2.59
C SER A 214 -17.38 -16.04 3.47
N ALA A 215 -17.14 -17.28 3.02
CA ALA A 215 -16.27 -18.24 3.70
C ALA A 215 -14.79 -17.79 3.79
N LEU A 216 -14.34 -16.86 2.93
CA LEU A 216 -12.95 -16.38 2.88
C LEU A 216 -12.71 -15.13 3.72
N LEU A 217 -13.73 -14.56 4.35
CA LEU A 217 -13.65 -13.29 5.10
C LEU A 217 -12.82 -13.37 6.38
N GLY A 218 -12.63 -14.59 6.90
CA GLY A 218 -12.11 -14.78 8.25
C GLY A 218 -13.05 -14.20 9.32
N PHE A 219 -12.60 -14.27 10.57
CA PHE A 219 -13.35 -13.82 11.74
C PHE A 219 -13.56 -12.29 11.76
N SER A 220 -12.52 -11.54 11.41
CA SER A 220 -12.49 -10.07 11.40
C SER A 220 -13.48 -9.46 10.40
N GLY A 221 -13.54 -9.99 9.17
CA GLY A 221 -14.44 -9.48 8.14
C GLY A 221 -15.92 -9.74 8.42
N ALA A 222 -16.24 -10.87 9.04
CA ALA A 222 -17.62 -11.22 9.40
C ALA A 222 -18.21 -10.28 10.46
N ILE A 223 -17.41 -9.89 11.46
CA ILE A 223 -17.83 -8.96 12.52
C ILE A 223 -18.07 -7.56 11.94
N LEU A 224 -17.14 -7.06 11.11
CA LEU A 224 -17.27 -5.77 10.42
C LEU A 224 -18.54 -5.70 9.59
N LEU A 225 -18.82 -6.73 8.79
CA LEU A 225 -20.03 -6.78 7.97
C LEU A 225 -21.30 -6.79 8.82
N LYS A 226 -21.33 -7.61 9.88
CA LYS A 226 -22.50 -7.76 10.75
C LYS A 226 -22.88 -6.45 11.44
N GLN A 227 -21.88 -5.66 11.85
CA GLN A 227 -22.12 -4.44 12.61
C GLN A 227 -22.34 -3.19 11.74
N LEU A 228 -21.64 -3.07 10.60
CA LEU A 228 -21.60 -1.83 9.82
C LEU A 228 -22.29 -1.96 8.45
N GLY A 229 -22.49 -3.17 7.95
CA GLY A 229 -22.92 -3.42 6.57
C GLY A 229 -21.87 -3.01 5.53
N LEU A 230 -22.13 -3.32 4.26
CA LEU A 230 -21.17 -3.09 3.17
C LEU A 230 -20.78 -1.61 3.01
N TYR A 231 -21.76 -0.72 3.00
CA TYR A 231 -21.52 0.73 2.84
C TYR A 231 -20.82 1.36 4.04
N GLY A 232 -21.08 0.87 5.25
CA GLY A 232 -20.38 1.32 6.46
C GLY A 232 -18.91 0.91 6.43
N VAL A 233 -18.62 -0.34 6.02
CA VAL A 233 -17.25 -0.83 5.84
C VAL A 233 -16.51 0.00 4.77
N LEU A 234 -17.14 0.28 3.63
CA LEU A 234 -16.57 1.14 2.58
C LEU A 234 -16.16 2.51 3.12
N GLY A 235 -17.07 3.21 3.82
CA GLY A 235 -16.80 4.56 4.35
C GLY A 235 -15.67 4.58 5.37
N ILE A 236 -15.65 3.60 6.28
CA ILE A 236 -14.60 3.48 7.30
C ILE A 236 -13.25 3.13 6.67
N THR A 237 -13.22 2.21 5.69
CA THR A 237 -11.98 1.87 4.98
C THR A 237 -11.38 3.11 4.32
N ILE A 238 -12.16 3.89 3.58
CA ILE A 238 -11.67 5.12 2.93
C ILE A 238 -11.13 6.12 3.96
N LEU A 239 -11.84 6.29 5.08
CA LEU A 239 -11.43 7.20 6.16
C LEU A 239 -10.09 6.77 6.77
N PHE A 240 -9.95 5.50 7.15
CA PHE A 240 -8.73 5.00 7.78
C PHE A 240 -7.55 4.96 6.81
N LEU A 241 -7.75 4.60 5.54
CA LEU A 241 -6.69 4.67 4.53
C LEU A 241 -6.22 6.13 4.34
N SER A 242 -7.14 7.09 4.32
CA SER A 242 -6.80 8.51 4.21
C SER A 242 -6.02 9.03 5.43
N LEU A 243 -6.36 8.56 6.63
CA LEU A 243 -5.61 8.85 7.86
C LEU A 243 -4.22 8.23 7.81
N TRP A 244 -4.09 6.98 7.36
CA TRP A 244 -2.81 6.29 7.19
C TRP A 244 -1.89 6.94 6.16
N ILE A 245 -2.42 7.70 5.20
CA ILE A 245 -1.61 8.55 4.32
C ILE A 245 -1.21 9.83 5.07
N SER A 246 -2.20 10.53 5.62
CA SER A 246 -2.03 11.90 6.12
C SER A 246 -1.14 11.97 7.36
N ILE A 247 -1.31 11.06 8.32
CA ILE A 247 -0.58 11.07 9.60
C ILE A 247 0.93 10.90 9.41
N PRO A 248 1.45 9.80 8.81
CA PRO A 248 2.89 9.62 8.62
C PRO A 248 3.49 10.68 7.70
N LEU A 249 2.74 11.15 6.70
CA LEU A 249 3.20 12.21 5.81
C LEU A 249 3.35 13.56 6.54
N LEU A 250 2.40 13.93 7.40
CA LEU A 250 2.49 15.16 8.19
C LEU A 250 3.64 15.12 9.21
N ILE A 251 3.85 13.98 9.88
CA ILE A 251 4.94 13.81 10.85
C ILE A 251 6.29 13.90 10.15
N SER A 252 6.47 13.16 9.04
CA SER A 252 7.70 13.18 8.24
C SER A 252 7.98 14.56 7.64
N PHE A 253 6.95 15.26 7.16
CA PHE A 253 7.06 16.63 6.64
C PHE A 253 7.53 17.63 7.71
N LYS A 254 6.87 17.64 8.89
CA LYS A 254 7.26 18.52 10.01
C LYS A 254 8.69 18.27 10.45
N ARG A 255 9.14 17.00 10.43
CA ARG A 255 10.52 16.64 10.76
C ARG A 255 11.50 17.10 9.68
N PHE A 256 11.17 16.92 8.41
CA PHE A 256 11.99 17.38 7.29
C PHE A 256 12.20 18.90 7.32
N GLN A 257 11.15 19.66 7.67
CA GLN A 257 11.26 21.12 7.82
C GLN A 257 12.19 21.55 8.95
N LYS A 258 12.22 20.81 10.06
CA LYS A 258 13.08 21.09 11.23
C LYS A 258 14.50 20.54 11.09
N ARG A 259 14.78 19.76 10.04
CA ARG A 259 16.10 19.19 9.83
C ARG A 259 17.08 20.30 9.47
N ASN A 260 18.16 20.40 10.25
CA ASN A 260 19.30 21.23 9.89
C ASN A 260 20.08 20.47 8.81
N PHE A 261 20.26 21.14 7.69
CA PHE A 261 21.04 20.73 6.53
C PHE A 261 22.27 21.61 6.50
#